data_AF-A0A093YBM4-F1
#
_entry.id   AF-A0A093YBM4-F1
#
_cell.length_a   1.000
_cell.length_b   1.000
_cell.length_c   1.000
_cell.angle_alpha   90.00
_cell.angle_beta   90.00
_cell.angle_gamma   90.00
#
_symmetry.space_group_name_H-M   'P 1'
#
loop_
_entity.id
_entity.type
_entity.pdbx_description
1 polymer ?
#
loop_
_entity_poly.entity_id
_entity_poly.type
_entity_poly.pdbx_seq_one_letter_code
_entity_poly.pdbx_strand_id
1 'polypeptide(L)'
;MTSASRHDSVTFTLDTRAAFLQHLIENPNNRRVSPSAKEDLIEWLTNPHKRPSSQEDFSRRNYVRKTFAWDEESRSLLAIAKKDEGKVRTVVTTDMIVDVVEMVHKVSGDSGHGGWDATWKNVSTSYYGILRSDVIFLLKQCQLCTQNPSKRPKGTAATMLHFQPTGHELGGNLNTGDMQHHNSTLDVPENNEHRGE
;
A
#
# COMPACT_ATOMS: atom_id res chain seq x y z
N MET A 1 -39.33 21.95 -2.74
CA MET A 1 -38.31 21.15 -2.04
C MET A 1 -37.95 19.96 -2.93
N THR A 2 -36.97 20.14 -3.81
CA THR A 2 -36.48 19.10 -4.71
C THR A 2 -35.23 18.49 -4.08
N SER A 3 -35.39 17.32 -3.45
CA SER A 3 -34.25 16.49 -3.05
C SER A 3 -33.57 15.99 -4.32
N ALA A 4 -32.45 16.63 -4.68
CA ALA A 4 -31.53 16.07 -5.64
C ALA A 4 -30.95 14.78 -5.03
N SER A 5 -31.39 13.64 -5.55
CA SER A 5 -30.71 12.36 -5.33
C SER A 5 -29.26 12.55 -5.76
N ARG A 6 -28.34 12.70 -4.81
CA ARG A 6 -26.92 12.61 -5.08
C ARG A 6 -26.70 11.16 -5.51
N HIS A 7 -26.65 10.95 -6.82
CA HIS A 7 -26.00 9.76 -7.34
C HIS A 7 -24.60 9.77 -6.75
N ASP A 8 -24.35 8.88 -5.79
CA ASP A 8 -23.01 8.55 -5.36
C ASP A 8 -22.30 8.00 -6.60
N SER A 9 -21.66 8.92 -7.32
CA SER A 9 -20.87 8.63 -8.50
C SER A 9 -19.78 7.66 -8.04
N VAL A 10 -19.91 6.42 -8.49
CA VAL A 10 -18.93 5.37 -8.25
C VAL A 10 -17.61 5.83 -8.85
N THR A 11 -16.58 6.01 -8.02
CA THR A 11 -15.29 6.52 -8.49
C THR A 11 -14.51 5.44 -9.24
N PHE A 12 -14.64 4.19 -8.79
CA PHE A 12 -13.96 3.02 -9.35
C PHE A 12 -14.96 1.93 -9.73
N THR A 13 -14.98 1.57 -11.01
CA THR A 13 -15.88 0.54 -11.54
C THR A 13 -15.47 -0.86 -11.09
N LEU A 14 -16.35 -1.85 -11.34
CA LEU A 14 -16.01 -3.26 -11.19
C LEU A 14 -14.78 -3.64 -12.04
N ASP A 15 -14.65 -3.10 -13.25
CA ASP A 15 -13.49 -3.32 -14.10
C ASP A 15 -12.21 -2.76 -13.48
N THR A 16 -12.25 -1.56 -12.88
CA THR A 16 -11.12 -1.00 -12.14
C THR A 16 -10.72 -1.88 -10.96
N ARG A 17 -11.70 -2.44 -10.23
CA ARG A 17 -11.45 -3.36 -9.12
C ARG A 17 -10.80 -4.66 -9.60
N ALA A 18 -11.31 -5.26 -10.66
CA ALA A 18 -10.74 -6.47 -11.27
C ALA A 18 -9.31 -6.23 -11.77
N ALA A 19 -9.08 -5.13 -12.49
CA ALA A 19 -7.76 -4.74 -12.96
C ALA A 19 -6.79 -4.48 -11.79
N PHE A 20 -7.27 -3.92 -10.68
CA PHE A 20 -6.46 -3.71 -9.50
C PHE A 20 -6.11 -5.02 -8.79
N LEU A 21 -7.04 -5.98 -8.70
CA LEU A 21 -6.75 -7.32 -8.17
C LEU A 21 -5.64 -8.00 -8.99
N GLN A 22 -5.73 -7.92 -10.32
CA GLN A 22 -4.68 -8.43 -11.20
C GLN A 22 -3.33 -7.71 -10.95
N HIS A 23 -3.35 -6.39 -10.80
CA HIS A 23 -2.16 -5.61 -10.46
C HIS A 23 -1.50 -6.08 -9.14
N LEU A 24 -2.30 -6.41 -8.12
CA LEU A 24 -1.78 -6.92 -6.83
C LEU A 24 -1.10 -8.29 -6.98
N ILE A 25 -1.61 -9.15 -7.85
CA ILE A 25 -1.04 -10.47 -8.13
C ILE A 25 0.31 -10.33 -8.84
N GLU A 26 0.38 -9.43 -9.83
CA GLU A 26 1.60 -9.19 -10.61
C GLU A 26 2.69 -8.44 -9.84
N ASN A 27 2.31 -7.74 -8.76
CA ASN A 27 3.22 -6.89 -7.98
C ASN A 27 3.17 -7.25 -6.49
N PRO A 28 3.67 -8.44 -6.10
CA PRO A 28 3.62 -8.89 -4.72
C PRO A 28 4.44 -7.97 -3.81
N ASN A 29 3.97 -7.76 -2.58
CA ASN A 29 4.68 -6.95 -1.59
C ASN A 29 4.46 -7.49 -0.17
N ASN A 30 5.53 -7.56 0.62
CA ASN A 30 5.48 -8.11 1.98
C ASN A 30 4.70 -7.26 2.99
N ARG A 31 4.35 -6.00 2.65
CA ARG A 31 3.47 -5.16 3.47
C ARG A 31 1.99 -5.51 3.27
N ARG A 32 1.65 -6.33 2.27
CA ARG A 32 0.26 -6.74 2.02
C ARG A 32 -0.20 -7.70 3.09
N VAL A 33 -1.47 -7.58 3.44
CA VAL A 33 -2.14 -8.49 4.35
C VAL A 33 -3.36 -9.04 3.63
N SER A 34 -3.39 -10.34 3.36
CA SER A 34 -4.61 -10.99 2.89
C SER A 34 -5.63 -11.09 4.04
N PRO A 35 -6.93 -11.32 3.75
CA PRO A 35 -7.91 -11.60 4.79
C PRO A 35 -7.49 -12.75 5.72
N SER A 36 -7.00 -13.86 5.17
CA SER A 36 -6.50 -14.99 5.97
C SER A 36 -5.28 -14.62 6.82
N ALA A 37 -4.35 -13.84 6.28
CA ALA A 37 -3.20 -13.37 7.04
C ALA A 37 -3.63 -12.45 8.19
N LYS A 38 -4.67 -11.64 8.01
CA LYS A 38 -5.21 -10.80 9.09
C LYS A 38 -5.73 -11.66 10.25
N GLU A 39 -6.48 -12.72 9.97
CA GLU A 39 -6.97 -13.65 11.00
C GLU A 39 -5.81 -14.33 11.75
N ASP A 40 -4.80 -14.80 11.02
CA ASP A 40 -3.57 -15.36 11.62
C ASP A 40 -2.89 -14.38 12.58
N LEU A 41 -2.78 -13.10 12.17
CA LEU A 41 -2.17 -12.05 12.98
C LEU A 41 -2.97 -11.80 14.26
N ILE A 42 -4.30 -11.71 14.13
CA ILE A 42 -5.20 -11.55 15.28
C ILE A 42 -5.04 -12.73 16.22
N GLU A 43 -5.05 -13.96 15.71
CA GLU A 43 -4.90 -15.15 16.54
C GLU A 43 -3.57 -15.16 17.31
N TRP A 44 -2.46 -14.73 16.70
CA TRP A 44 -1.17 -14.59 17.39
C TRP A 44 -1.17 -13.53 18.52
N LEU A 45 -2.04 -12.53 18.41
CA LEU A 45 -2.16 -11.43 19.37
C LEU A 45 -3.13 -11.78 20.50
N THR A 46 -4.25 -12.43 20.20
CA THR A 46 -5.37 -12.60 21.14
C THR A 46 -5.45 -14.00 21.76
N ASN A 47 -4.90 -15.05 21.12
CA ASN A 47 -4.95 -16.40 21.65
C ASN A 47 -3.73 -16.72 22.53
N PRO A 48 -3.85 -16.76 23.87
CA PRO A 48 -2.73 -17.09 24.75
C PRO A 48 -2.26 -18.55 24.62
N HIS A 49 -3.12 -19.43 24.11
CA HIS A 49 -2.85 -20.86 23.97
C HIS A 49 -2.17 -21.23 22.65
N LYS A 50 -2.10 -20.31 21.68
CA LYS A 50 -1.37 -20.55 20.42
C LYS A 50 0.13 -20.64 20.71
N ARG A 51 0.66 -21.87 20.65
CA ARG A 51 2.08 -22.16 20.84
C ARG A 51 2.78 -22.30 19.48
N PRO A 52 3.92 -21.63 19.27
CA PRO A 52 4.78 -21.91 18.12
C PRO A 52 5.12 -23.38 18.00
N SER A 53 4.95 -23.95 16.81
CA SER A 53 5.31 -25.34 16.52
C SER A 53 6.74 -25.47 15.98
N SER A 54 7.30 -24.36 15.49
CA SER A 54 8.62 -24.27 14.88
C SER A 54 9.35 -22.98 15.30
N GLN A 55 10.65 -22.91 14.98
CA GLN A 55 11.44 -21.69 15.16
C GLN A 55 10.94 -20.53 14.29
N GLU A 56 10.41 -20.85 13.11
CA GLU A 56 9.80 -19.88 12.20
C GLU A 56 8.54 -19.28 12.83
N ASP A 57 7.66 -20.10 13.40
CA ASP A 57 6.47 -19.64 14.12
C ASP A 57 6.83 -18.74 15.30
N PHE A 58 7.89 -19.10 16.04
CA PHE A 58 8.35 -18.32 17.18
C PHE A 58 8.80 -16.92 16.73
N SER A 59 9.59 -16.88 15.66
CA SER A 59 10.06 -15.64 15.04
C SER A 59 8.89 -14.81 14.51
N ARG A 60 7.93 -15.45 13.84
CA ARG A 60 6.70 -14.82 13.33
C ARG A 60 5.89 -14.22 14.48
N ARG A 61 5.61 -14.96 15.54
CA ARG A 61 4.88 -14.46 16.72
C ARG A 61 5.56 -13.24 17.33
N ASN A 62 6.88 -13.27 17.48
CA ASN A 62 7.65 -12.15 18.02
C ASN A 62 7.55 -10.92 17.11
N TYR A 63 7.70 -11.11 15.79
CA TYR A 63 7.51 -10.05 14.81
C TYR A 63 6.11 -9.44 14.89
N VAL A 64 5.07 -10.27 14.95
CA VAL A 64 3.67 -9.83 15.03
C VAL A 64 3.44 -8.97 16.27
N ARG A 65 3.88 -9.43 17.45
CA ARG A 65 3.74 -8.70 18.71
C ARG A 65 4.50 -7.37 18.75
N LYS A 66 5.60 -7.26 18.00
CA LYS A 66 6.37 -6.02 17.88
C LYS A 66 5.77 -5.04 16.86
N THR A 67 5.09 -5.55 15.85
CA THR A 67 4.65 -4.75 14.69
C THR A 67 3.18 -4.38 14.74
N PHE A 68 2.36 -5.19 15.40
CA PHE A 68 0.91 -5.07 15.39
C PHE A 68 0.31 -5.13 16.78
N ALA A 69 -0.85 -4.51 16.93
CA ALA A 69 -1.71 -4.57 18.11
C ALA A 69 -3.14 -4.86 17.67
N TRP A 70 -3.89 -5.57 18.50
CA TRP A 70 -5.33 -5.76 18.33
C TRP A 70 -6.05 -4.77 19.24
N ASP A 71 -6.92 -3.96 18.66
CA ASP A 71 -7.81 -3.06 19.41
C ASP A 71 -9.19 -3.72 19.54
N GLU A 72 -9.51 -4.15 20.76
CA GLU A 72 -10.76 -4.84 21.08
C GLU A 72 -11.98 -3.91 20.95
N GLU A 73 -11.83 -2.62 21.23
CA GLU A 73 -12.95 -1.67 21.20
C GLU A 73 -13.44 -1.47 19.77
N SER A 74 -12.52 -1.16 18.86
CA SER A 74 -12.84 -0.95 17.44
C SER A 74 -12.82 -2.22 16.60
N ARG A 75 -12.48 -3.38 17.18
CA ARG A 75 -12.23 -4.66 16.50
C ARG A 75 -11.33 -4.50 15.28
N SER A 76 -10.26 -3.74 15.45
CA SER A 76 -9.36 -3.38 14.36
C SER A 76 -7.93 -3.83 14.64
N LEU A 77 -7.29 -4.38 13.60
CA LEU A 77 -5.87 -4.68 13.64
C LEU A 77 -5.09 -3.40 13.32
N LEU A 78 -4.16 -3.06 14.20
CA LEU A 78 -3.39 -1.83 14.14
C LEU A 78 -1.90 -2.15 13.92
N ALA A 79 -1.23 -1.37 13.08
CA ALA A 79 0.22 -1.37 12.91
C ALA A 79 0.85 -0.33 13.84
N ILE A 80 1.71 -0.79 14.74
CA ILE A 80 2.38 0.03 15.74
C ILE A 80 3.45 0.88 15.04
N ALA A 81 3.50 2.17 15.37
CA ALA A 81 4.55 3.05 14.90
C ALA A 81 5.90 2.65 15.53
N LYS A 82 6.98 2.71 14.75
CA LYS A 82 8.32 2.64 15.34
C LYS A 82 8.51 3.85 16.24
N LYS A 83 9.30 3.67 17.30
CA LYS A 83 9.65 4.73 18.24
C LYS A 83 10.12 5.95 17.43
N ASP A 84 9.48 7.09 17.67
CA ASP A 84 9.74 8.40 17.04
C ASP A 84 9.24 8.64 15.60
N GLU A 85 8.54 7.69 14.95
CA GLU A 85 8.22 7.79 13.51
C GLU A 85 6.73 7.86 13.12
N GLY A 86 5.80 8.05 14.05
CA GLY A 86 4.45 8.50 13.68
C GLY A 86 3.30 7.90 14.48
N LYS A 87 2.12 7.91 13.86
CA LYS A 87 0.86 7.46 14.44
C LYS A 87 0.64 5.97 14.18
N VAL A 88 -0.12 5.33 15.06
CA VAL A 88 -0.66 3.98 14.84
C VAL A 88 -1.56 4.01 13.59
N ARG A 89 -1.47 2.96 12.76
CA ARG A 89 -2.19 2.89 11.48
C ARG A 89 -3.10 1.67 11.45
N THR A 90 -4.28 1.81 10.86
CA THR A 90 -5.19 0.67 10.64
C THR A 90 -4.63 -0.24 9.57
N VAL A 91 -4.56 -1.55 9.83
CA VAL A 91 -4.15 -2.54 8.83
C VAL A 91 -5.29 -2.78 7.86
N VAL A 92 -5.01 -2.56 6.56
CA VAL A 92 -5.96 -2.75 5.47
C VAL A 92 -5.62 -4.04 4.74
N THR A 93 -6.62 -4.89 4.55
CA THR A 93 -6.47 -6.12 3.78
C THR A 93 -6.56 -5.85 2.28
N THR A 94 -5.98 -6.73 1.48
CA THR A 94 -5.89 -6.56 0.02
C THR A 94 -7.22 -6.27 -0.68
N ASP A 95 -8.30 -6.89 -0.21
CA ASP A 95 -9.66 -6.71 -0.70
C ASP A 95 -10.26 -5.34 -0.35
N MET A 96 -9.83 -4.72 0.75
CA MET A 96 -10.34 -3.43 1.23
C MET A 96 -9.59 -2.22 0.65
N ILE A 97 -8.47 -2.43 -0.04
CA ILE A 97 -7.61 -1.33 -0.51
C ILE A 97 -8.39 -0.35 -1.40
N VAL A 98 -9.18 -0.86 -2.35
CA VAL A 98 -9.90 0.00 -3.29
C VAL A 98 -10.90 0.88 -2.55
N ASP A 99 -11.64 0.32 -1.59
CA ASP A 99 -12.64 1.06 -0.81
C ASP A 99 -11.99 2.14 0.05
N VAL A 100 -10.87 1.82 0.71
CA VAL A 100 -10.14 2.79 1.53
C VAL A 100 -9.58 3.92 0.66
N VAL A 101 -8.95 3.61 -0.47
CA VAL A 101 -8.41 4.62 -1.38
C VAL A 101 -9.53 5.48 -1.97
N GLU A 102 -10.68 4.88 -2.33
CA GLU A 102 -11.85 5.60 -2.83
C GLU A 102 -12.38 6.58 -1.80
N MET A 103 -12.60 6.10 -0.57
CA MET A 103 -13.07 6.90 0.56
C MET A 103 -12.13 8.08 0.84
N VAL A 104 -10.83 7.81 1.00
CA VAL A 104 -9.84 8.85 1.29
C VAL A 104 -9.75 9.84 0.13
N HIS A 105 -9.79 9.37 -1.11
CA HIS A 105 -9.76 10.23 -2.28
C HIS A 105 -10.97 11.19 -2.33
N LYS A 106 -12.18 10.67 -2.03
CA LYS A 106 -13.45 11.44 -2.00
C LYS A 106 -13.48 12.54 -0.93
N VAL A 107 -12.75 12.36 0.17
CA VAL A 107 -12.72 13.35 1.26
C VAL A 107 -11.45 14.20 1.25
N SER A 108 -10.49 13.89 0.38
CA SER A 108 -9.24 14.64 0.27
C SER A 108 -9.43 15.88 -0.62
N GLY A 109 -8.97 17.04 -0.13
CA GLY A 109 -8.95 18.29 -0.89
C GLY A 109 -10.31 19.01 -0.98
N ASP A 110 -10.25 20.27 -1.39
CA ASP A 110 -11.38 21.22 -1.26
C ASP A 110 -12.60 20.89 -2.14
N SER A 111 -12.42 20.03 -3.14
CA SER A 111 -13.46 19.66 -4.12
C SER A 111 -13.91 18.20 -4.02
N GLY A 112 -13.54 17.50 -2.95
CA GLY A 112 -13.92 16.10 -2.75
C GLY A 112 -13.23 15.08 -3.66
N HIS A 113 -12.07 15.41 -4.26
CA HIS A 113 -11.26 14.51 -5.09
C HIS A 113 -9.79 14.96 -5.06
N GLY A 114 -9.03 14.45 -4.09
CA GLY A 114 -7.65 14.87 -3.85
C GLY A 114 -6.70 14.36 -4.93
N GLY A 115 -5.68 15.15 -5.29
CA GLY A 115 -4.60 14.67 -6.15
C GLY A 115 -3.80 13.52 -5.50
N TRP A 116 -2.97 12.83 -6.28
CA TRP A 116 -2.21 11.65 -5.82
C TRP A 116 -1.45 11.91 -4.52
N ASP A 117 -0.80 13.07 -4.39
CA ASP A 117 -0.03 13.43 -3.19
C ASP A 117 -0.90 13.70 -1.97
N ALA A 118 -2.03 14.37 -2.16
CA ALA A 118 -2.96 14.65 -1.08
C ALA A 118 -3.59 13.35 -0.55
N THR A 119 -4.06 12.48 -1.46
CA THR A 119 -4.60 11.17 -1.10
C THR A 119 -3.53 10.29 -0.47
N TRP A 120 -2.32 10.23 -1.05
CA TRP A 120 -1.22 9.46 -0.48
C TRP A 120 -0.82 9.93 0.92
N LYS A 121 -0.78 11.25 1.18
CA LYS A 121 -0.48 11.79 2.51
C LYS A 121 -1.46 11.29 3.56
N ASN A 122 -2.75 11.30 3.27
CA ASN A 122 -3.79 10.79 4.18
C ASN A 122 -3.72 9.26 4.32
N VAL A 123 -3.50 8.53 3.21
CA VAL A 123 -3.38 7.07 3.22
C VAL A 123 -2.17 6.63 4.06
N SER A 124 -1.00 7.17 3.77
CA SER A 124 0.28 6.75 4.35
C SER A 124 0.36 6.97 5.87
N THR A 125 -0.34 7.99 6.38
CA THR A 125 -0.38 8.35 7.80
C THR A 125 -1.42 7.56 8.60
N SER A 126 -2.45 7.03 7.96
CA SER A 126 -3.60 6.40 8.64
C SER A 126 -3.69 4.89 8.43
N TYR A 127 -3.13 4.39 7.33
CA TYR A 127 -3.32 2.99 6.91
C TYR A 127 -1.99 2.27 6.64
N TYR A 128 -1.95 1.01 7.05
CA TYR A 128 -0.90 0.06 6.74
C TYR A 128 -1.39 -0.91 5.66
N GLY A 129 -0.49 -1.36 4.79
CA GLY A 129 -0.80 -2.32 3.72
C GLY A 129 -1.12 -1.69 2.36
N ILE A 130 -1.22 -0.36 2.28
CA ILE A 130 -1.40 0.39 1.03
C ILE A 130 -0.07 1.05 0.63
N LEU A 131 0.27 0.95 -0.66
CA LEU A 131 1.46 1.51 -1.27
C LEU A 131 1.11 2.75 -2.11
N ARG A 132 2.13 3.59 -2.34
CA ARG A 132 1.96 4.79 -3.19
C ARG A 132 1.60 4.42 -4.62
N SER A 133 2.16 3.32 -5.14
CA SER A 133 1.84 2.77 -6.46
C SER A 133 0.35 2.47 -6.60
N ASP A 134 -0.31 1.97 -5.56
CA ASP A 134 -1.73 1.62 -5.57
C ASP A 134 -2.61 2.85 -5.71
N VAL A 135 -2.30 3.88 -4.92
CA VAL A 135 -3.00 5.15 -4.97
C VAL A 135 -2.87 5.75 -6.38
N ILE A 136 -1.67 5.73 -6.96
CA ILE A 136 -1.45 6.22 -8.31
C ILE A 136 -2.23 5.38 -9.33
N PHE A 137 -2.18 4.04 -9.23
CA PHE A 137 -2.91 3.13 -10.12
C PHE A 137 -4.41 3.43 -10.09
N LEU A 138 -5.01 3.47 -8.90
CA LEU A 138 -6.44 3.66 -8.73
C LEU A 138 -6.88 5.06 -9.17
N LEU A 139 -6.17 6.12 -8.77
CA LEU A 139 -6.58 7.48 -9.10
C LEU A 139 -6.42 7.81 -10.59
N LYS A 140 -5.55 7.11 -11.33
CA LYS A 140 -5.51 7.18 -12.80
C LYS A 140 -6.81 6.68 -13.46
N GLN A 141 -7.54 5.79 -12.78
CA GLN A 141 -8.79 5.19 -13.25
C GLN A 141 -10.04 5.88 -12.66
N CYS A 142 -9.87 6.97 -11.91
CA CYS A 142 -10.99 7.74 -11.36
C CYS A 142 -11.78 8.42 -12.49
N GLN A 143 -13.05 8.07 -12.65
CA GLN A 143 -13.88 8.59 -13.74
C GLN A 143 -14.09 10.13 -13.65
N LEU A 144 -14.14 10.67 -12.44
CA LEU A 144 -14.35 12.11 -12.23
C LEU A 144 -13.07 12.92 -12.48
N CYS A 145 -11.92 12.41 -12.05
CA CYS A 145 -10.63 13.09 -12.23
C CYS A 145 -10.13 13.03 -13.68
N THR A 146 -10.41 11.95 -14.41
CA THR A 146 -10.01 11.80 -15.82
C THR A 146 -10.77 12.76 -16.74
N GLN A 147 -12.05 12.99 -16.45
CA GLN A 147 -12.91 13.89 -17.21
C GLN A 147 -12.64 15.38 -16.93
N ASN A 148 -12.12 15.73 -15.75
CA ASN A 148 -11.87 17.13 -15.39
C ASN A 148 -10.41 17.54 -15.69
N PRO A 149 -10.15 18.42 -16.67
CA PRO A 149 -8.80 18.85 -17.04
C PRO A 149 -8.03 19.50 -15.88
N SER A 150 -8.72 20.21 -14.98
CA SER A 150 -8.12 20.86 -13.81
C SER A 150 -7.61 19.87 -12.75
N LYS A 151 -8.09 18.61 -12.82
CA LYS A 151 -7.73 17.51 -11.91
C LYS A 151 -6.80 16.49 -12.56
N ARG A 152 -6.44 16.69 -13.84
CA ARG A 152 -5.44 15.86 -14.50
C ARG A 152 -4.07 16.07 -13.86
N PRO A 153 -3.22 15.03 -13.83
CA PRO A 153 -1.84 15.18 -13.36
C PRO A 153 -1.13 16.26 -14.17
N LYS A 154 -0.53 17.24 -13.48
CA LYS A 154 0.36 18.23 -14.09
C LYS A 154 1.59 17.50 -14.63
N GLY A 155 1.53 17.02 -15.86
CA GLY A 155 2.61 16.24 -16.48
C GLY A 155 2.21 15.41 -17.69
N THR A 156 0.91 15.17 -17.91
CA THR A 156 0.43 14.61 -19.19
C THR A 156 -0.10 15.74 -20.05
N ALA A 157 0.81 16.59 -20.53
CA ALA A 157 0.55 17.28 -21.79
C ALA A 157 0.31 16.17 -22.81
N ALA A 158 -0.83 16.25 -23.51
CA ALA A 158 -1.15 15.31 -24.56
C ALA A 158 0.01 15.29 -25.56
N THR A 159 0.81 14.22 -25.56
CA THR A 159 1.56 13.84 -26.74
C THR A 159 0.50 13.44 -27.77
N MET A 160 -0.04 14.43 -28.48
CA MET A 160 -0.66 14.17 -29.76
C MET A 160 0.42 13.47 -30.57
N LEU A 161 0.19 12.18 -30.86
CA LEU A 161 0.95 11.42 -31.84
C LEU A 161 0.77 12.12 -33.19
N HIS A 162 1.63 13.11 -33.45
CA HIS A 162 1.88 13.58 -34.80
C HIS A 162 2.77 12.52 -35.45
N PHE A 163 2.13 11.53 -36.07
CA PHE A 163 2.79 10.65 -37.02
C PHE A 163 3.23 11.50 -38.22
N GLN A 164 4.52 11.83 -38.27
CA GLN A 164 5.19 12.11 -39.54
C GLN A 164 6.28 11.05 -39.76
N PRO A 165 6.30 10.39 -40.93
CA PRO A 165 7.33 9.44 -41.30
C PRO A 165 8.46 10.15 -42.04
N THR A 166 9.67 10.13 -41.50
CA THR A 166 10.89 10.35 -42.26
C THR A 166 12.01 9.51 -41.64
N GLY A 167 12.56 8.62 -42.46
CA GLY A 167 13.46 7.55 -42.05
C GLY A 167 14.95 7.93 -41.99
N HIS A 168 15.75 6.86 -41.78
CA HIS A 168 17.22 6.77 -41.89
C HIS A 168 18.01 7.59 -40.83
N GLU A 169 19.00 7.10 -40.06
CA GLU A 169 19.85 5.91 -40.06
C GLU A 169 20.42 5.59 -38.66
N LEU A 170 20.70 4.29 -38.45
CA LEU A 170 21.89 3.65 -37.84
C LEU A 170 22.74 4.39 -36.77
N GLY A 171 22.95 3.66 -35.66
CA GLY A 171 24.01 3.86 -34.67
C GLY A 171 23.43 3.70 -33.25
N GLY A 172 23.47 2.56 -32.58
CA GLY A 172 24.65 1.75 -32.29
C GLY A 172 25.27 2.22 -30.98
N ASN A 173 24.83 1.68 -29.84
CA ASN A 173 25.75 1.16 -28.81
C ASN A 173 25.04 0.48 -27.65
N LEU A 174 25.42 -0.77 -27.47
CA LEU A 174 25.26 -1.59 -26.26
C LEU A 174 25.99 -0.91 -25.09
N ASN A 175 25.37 -0.90 -23.92
CA ASN A 175 26.14 -1.06 -22.69
C ASN A 175 25.31 -1.77 -21.63
N THR A 176 25.58 -3.06 -21.51
CA THR A 176 25.18 -3.96 -20.44
C THR A 176 26.05 -3.63 -19.24
N GLY A 177 25.45 -3.17 -18.15
CA GLY A 177 26.14 -2.90 -16.88
C GLY A 177 25.55 -3.75 -15.78
N ASP A 178 26.02 -4.99 -15.69
CA ASP A 178 25.95 -5.82 -14.49
C ASP A 178 26.51 -5.05 -13.28
N MET A 179 25.76 -4.97 -12.18
CA MET A 179 26.38 -4.70 -10.88
C MET A 179 25.78 -5.62 -9.82
N GLN A 180 26.71 -6.36 -9.22
CA GLN A 180 26.54 -7.55 -8.41
C GLN A 180 25.99 -7.23 -7.01
N HIS A 181 25.26 -8.20 -6.48
CA HIS A 181 24.83 -8.29 -5.09
C HIS A 181 26.03 -8.36 -4.15
N HIS A 182 26.10 -7.44 -3.17
CA HIS A 182 26.87 -7.65 -1.95
C HIS A 182 25.90 -7.90 -0.78
N ASN A 183 25.90 -9.16 -0.37
CA ASN A 183 25.41 -9.66 0.90
C ASN A 183 26.36 -9.16 1.99
N SER A 184 25.91 -8.26 2.85
CA SER A 184 26.63 -7.93 4.09
C SER A 184 25.84 -8.47 5.27
N THR A 185 26.29 -9.65 5.71
CA THR A 185 26.13 -10.23 7.04
C THR A 185 26.32 -9.15 8.10
N LEU A 186 25.33 -8.96 8.98
CA LEU A 186 25.50 -8.19 10.21
C LEU A 186 25.54 -9.16 11.38
N ASP A 187 26.67 -9.08 12.06
CA ASP A 187 27.11 -9.86 13.20
C ASP A 187 26.12 -9.87 14.37
N VAL A 188 26.02 -11.05 14.96
CA VAL A 188 25.38 -11.33 16.25
C VAL A 188 26.35 -10.94 17.36
N PRO A 189 25.98 -10.10 18.34
CA PRO A 189 26.76 -9.95 19.56
C PRO A 189 26.48 -11.12 20.51
N GLU A 190 27.55 -11.85 20.85
CA GLU A 190 27.61 -12.86 21.91
C GLU A 190 27.21 -12.29 23.28
N ASN A 191 26.35 -13.04 23.98
CA ASN A 191 26.09 -12.89 25.41
C ASN A 191 27.35 -13.28 26.18
N ASN A 192 27.88 -12.38 27.01
CA ASN A 192 28.79 -12.76 28.08
C ASN A 192 28.01 -12.94 29.38
N GLU A 193 27.89 -14.19 29.80
CA GLU A 193 27.60 -14.58 31.17
C GLU A 193 28.72 -14.05 32.10
N HIS A 194 28.33 -13.41 33.20
CA HIS A 194 29.19 -13.34 34.40
C HIS A 194 28.37 -13.78 35.61
N ARG A 195 28.68 -15.00 36.03
CA ARG A 195 28.45 -15.55 37.37
C ARG A 195 29.64 -15.18 38.26
N GLY A 196 29.36 -15.01 39.55
CA GLY A 196 30.33 -14.96 40.65
C GLY A 196 30.33 -13.59 41.33
N GLU A 197 30.16 -13.45 42.64
CA GLU A 197 30.05 -14.39 43.78
C GLU A 197 29.18 -13.73 44.85
#